data_AF-A0A2D7IX93-F1
#
_entry.id   AF-A0A2D7IX93-F1
#
_cell.length_a   1.000
_cell.length_b   1.000
_cell.length_c   1.000
_cell.angle_alpha   90.00
_cell.angle_beta   90.00
_cell.angle_gamma   90.00
#
_symmetry.space_group_name_H-M   'P 1'
#
loop_
_entity.id
_entity.type
_entity.pdbx_description
1 polymer ?
#
loop_
_entity_poly.entity_id
_entity_poly.type
_entity_poly.pdbx_seq_one_letter_code
_entity_poly.pdbx_strand_id
1 'polypeptide(L)'
;MTARAFSPEVKASLLFTHEVLGESKAPWWLYGSAGRALLDVPSIIVRDIDILLSSEDALRLSQRTGWRNDADGGTDRFRSEHFIRQAPYGIDIEFMAGMQVQKHGHWSDFSFQTSRVVDFEGRAFRVPDLSEYLNMLDVSIGRRTQNVSR
;
A
#
# COMPACT_ATOMS: atom_id res chain seq x y z
N MET A 1 -24.79 -12.73 -0.29
CA MET A 1 -23.77 -11.67 -0.16
C MET A 1 -23.34 -11.33 -1.57
N THR A 2 -23.67 -10.14 -2.06
CA THR A 2 -23.31 -9.72 -3.42
C THR A 2 -21.83 -9.38 -3.47
N ALA A 3 -21.06 -10.13 -4.26
CA ALA A 3 -19.69 -9.76 -4.61
C ALA A 3 -19.70 -8.31 -5.10
N ARG A 4 -18.94 -7.45 -4.42
CA ARG A 4 -18.93 -6.04 -4.74
C ARG A 4 -18.17 -5.85 -6.05
N ALA A 5 -18.80 -5.24 -7.04
CA ALA A 5 -18.17 -5.01 -8.33
C ALA A 5 -17.16 -3.85 -8.20
N PHE A 6 -15.87 -4.14 -8.39
CA PHE A 6 -14.88 -3.12 -8.71
C PHE A 6 -15.20 -2.52 -10.08
N SER A 7 -14.93 -1.21 -10.25
CA SER A 7 -15.04 -0.59 -11.56
C SER A 7 -14.04 -1.22 -12.54
N PRO A 8 -14.30 -1.20 -13.86
CA PRO A 8 -13.37 -1.75 -14.85
C PRO A 8 -11.95 -1.20 -14.73
N GLU A 9 -11.80 0.09 -14.39
CA GLU A 9 -10.52 0.76 -14.22
C GLU A 9 -9.74 0.22 -13.01
N VAL A 10 -10.43 0.00 -11.89
CA VAL A 10 -9.81 -0.60 -10.70
C VAL A 10 -9.41 -2.04 -10.98
N LYS A 11 -10.25 -2.83 -11.66
CA LYS A 11 -9.92 -4.20 -12.07
C LYS A 11 -8.66 -4.25 -12.92
N ALA A 12 -8.62 -3.44 -13.99
CA ALA A 12 -7.48 -3.38 -14.91
C ALA A 12 -6.19 -2.96 -14.18
N SER A 13 -6.30 -1.98 -13.27
CA SER A 13 -5.15 -1.48 -12.49
C SER A 13 -4.62 -2.52 -11.49
N LEU A 14 -5.50 -3.31 -10.85
CA LEU A 14 -5.09 -4.44 -10.01
C LEU A 14 -4.35 -5.51 -10.82
N LEU A 15 -4.93 -5.93 -11.95
CA LEU A 15 -4.31 -6.96 -12.81
C LEU A 15 -2.94 -6.50 -13.35
N PHE A 16 -2.83 -5.24 -13.77
CA PHE A 16 -1.57 -4.64 -14.20
C PHE A 16 -0.54 -4.59 -13.09
N THR A 17 -0.95 -4.26 -11.86
CA THR A 17 -0.06 -4.27 -10.69
C THR A 17 0.57 -5.65 -10.49
N HIS A 18 -0.24 -6.71 -10.56
CA HIS A 18 0.27 -8.08 -10.43
C HIS A 18 1.20 -8.48 -11.58
N GLU A 19 0.93 -8.04 -12.81
CA GLU A 19 1.80 -8.30 -13.97
C GLU A 19 3.17 -7.62 -13.78
N VAL A 20 3.16 -6.34 -13.44
CA VAL A 20 4.37 -5.53 -13.27
C VAL A 20 5.24 -6.04 -12.12
N LEU A 21 4.63 -6.53 -11.04
CA LEU A 21 5.34 -7.07 -9.87
C LEU A 21 5.66 -8.57 -9.99
N GLY A 22 5.42 -9.20 -11.13
CA GLY A 22 5.65 -10.64 -11.32
C GLY A 22 7.11 -11.07 -11.16
N GLU A 23 8.07 -10.14 -11.29
CA GLU A 23 9.50 -10.39 -11.15
C GLU A 23 10.07 -10.08 -9.75
N SER A 24 9.25 -9.53 -8.85
CA SER A 24 9.65 -9.17 -7.49
C SER A 24 10.21 -10.37 -6.72
N LYS A 25 11.30 -10.15 -5.98
CA LYS A 25 12.00 -11.20 -5.23
C LYS A 25 11.54 -11.30 -3.78
N ALA A 26 11.04 -10.21 -3.23
CA ALA A 26 10.45 -10.16 -1.90
C ALA A 26 8.91 -10.15 -1.97
N PRO A 27 8.22 -10.53 -0.89
CA PRO A 27 6.81 -10.25 -0.72
C PRO A 27 6.50 -8.76 -0.88
N TRP A 28 5.37 -8.46 -1.52
CA TRP A 28 4.77 -7.13 -1.57
C TRP A 28 3.33 -7.21 -1.04
N TRP A 29 2.80 -6.06 -0.61
CA TRP A 29 1.47 -5.95 -0.03
C TRP A 29 0.64 -4.92 -0.78
N LEU A 30 -0.56 -5.32 -1.18
CA LEU A 30 -1.64 -4.40 -1.51
C LEU A 30 -2.31 -3.94 -0.22
N TYR A 31 -2.40 -2.63 -0.03
CA TYR A 31 -3.01 -2.05 1.16
C TYR A 31 -3.94 -0.88 0.81
N GLY A 32 -4.17 0.01 1.76
CA GLY A 32 -5.03 1.17 1.56
C GLY A 32 -6.50 0.84 1.29
N SER A 33 -7.10 1.57 0.35
CA SER A 33 -8.52 1.42 -0.01
C SER A 33 -8.76 0.10 -0.77
N ALA A 34 -7.92 -0.23 -1.74
CA ALA A 34 -8.01 -1.46 -2.53
C ALA A 34 -7.85 -2.73 -1.68
N GLY A 35 -6.85 -2.80 -0.79
CA GLY A 35 -6.62 -3.95 0.09
C GLY A 35 -7.81 -4.23 1.04
N ARG A 36 -8.40 -3.18 1.63
CA ARG A 36 -9.60 -3.32 2.48
C ARG A 36 -10.83 -3.74 1.69
N ALA A 37 -10.97 -3.27 0.45
CA ALA A 37 -12.05 -3.71 -0.42
C ALA A 37 -11.93 -5.21 -0.78
N LEU A 38 -10.72 -5.72 -1.02
CA LEU A 38 -10.48 -7.15 -1.21
C LEU A 38 -10.72 -8.00 0.05
N LEU A 39 -10.67 -7.39 1.24
CA LEU A 39 -11.03 -8.03 2.51
C LEU A 39 -12.53 -7.93 2.84
N ASP A 40 -13.36 -7.56 1.87
CA ASP A 40 -14.82 -7.38 2.01
C ASP A 40 -15.23 -6.34 3.07
N VAL A 41 -14.37 -5.37 3.37
CA VAL A 41 -14.76 -4.27 4.29
C VAL A 41 -15.88 -3.45 3.66
N PRO A 42 -17.02 -3.26 4.35
CA PRO A 42 -18.18 -2.59 3.78
C PRO A 42 -17.91 -1.11 3.51
N SER A 43 -18.66 -0.53 2.56
CA SER A 43 -18.64 0.89 2.22
C SER A 43 -17.29 1.50 1.78
N ILE A 44 -16.25 0.70 1.53
CA ILE A 44 -15.00 1.20 0.93
C ILE A 44 -15.20 1.61 -0.53
N ILE A 45 -14.70 2.79 -0.89
CA ILE A 45 -14.57 3.26 -2.29
C ILE A 45 -13.08 3.25 -2.59
N VAL A 46 -12.67 2.50 -3.61
CA VAL A 46 -11.28 2.48 -4.07
C VAL A 46 -11.01 3.74 -4.89
N ARG A 47 -9.99 4.50 -4.50
CA ARG A 47 -9.57 5.73 -5.20
C ARG A 47 -8.24 5.57 -5.92
N ASP A 48 -7.43 4.64 -5.43
CA ASP A 48 -6.04 4.40 -5.74
C ASP A 48 -5.68 2.95 -5.37
N ILE A 49 -4.52 2.50 -5.84
CA ILE A 49 -3.92 1.20 -5.53
C ILE A 49 -2.59 1.44 -4.85
N ASP A 50 -2.53 1.14 -3.55
CA ASP A 50 -1.31 1.30 -2.75
C ASP A 50 -0.55 -0.03 -2.63
N ILE A 51 0.72 -0.03 -3.03
CA ILE A 51 1.60 -1.19 -2.95
C ILE A 51 2.83 -0.88 -2.10
N LEU A 52 3.09 -1.73 -1.10
CA LEU A 52 4.33 -1.72 -0.35
C LEU A 52 5.22 -2.88 -0.83
N LEU A 53 6.45 -2.58 -1.23
CA LEU A 53 7.45 -3.54 -1.69
C LEU A 53 8.83 -3.21 -1.08
N SER A 54 9.82 -4.07 -1.30
CA SER A 54 11.19 -3.82 -0.85
C SER A 54 11.87 -2.73 -1.68
N SER A 55 12.86 -2.03 -1.10
CA SER A 55 13.63 -1.01 -1.84
C SER A 55 14.37 -1.64 -3.02
N GLU A 56 14.86 -2.87 -2.89
CA GLU A 56 15.54 -3.59 -3.97
C GLU A 56 14.59 -3.88 -5.14
N ASP A 57 13.34 -4.29 -4.86
CA ASP A 57 12.36 -4.54 -5.94
C ASP A 57 11.83 -3.24 -6.55
N ALA A 58 11.70 -2.15 -5.76
CA ALA A 58 11.35 -0.83 -6.31
C ALA A 58 12.45 -0.29 -7.24
N LEU A 59 13.72 -0.50 -6.90
CA LEU A 59 14.86 -0.15 -7.75
C LEU A 59 14.85 -0.97 -9.06
N ARG A 60 14.67 -2.31 -8.96
CA ARG A 60 14.56 -3.18 -10.15
C ARG A 60 13.38 -2.79 -11.04
N LEU A 61 12.24 -2.48 -10.43
CA LEU A 61 11.06 -2.01 -11.14
C LEU A 61 11.40 -0.75 -11.94
N SER A 62 11.95 0.28 -11.28
CA SER A 62 12.35 1.54 -11.93
C SER A 62 13.35 1.31 -13.06
N GLN A 63 14.35 0.46 -12.86
CA GLN A 63 15.37 0.16 -13.87
C GLN A 63 14.79 -0.55 -15.12
N ARG A 64 13.83 -1.46 -14.92
CA ARG A 64 13.22 -2.22 -16.02
C ARG A 64 12.18 -1.41 -16.79
N THR A 65 11.41 -0.56 -16.11
CA THR A 65 10.32 0.21 -16.74
C THR A 65 10.74 1.61 -17.18
N GLY A 66 11.84 2.13 -16.64
CA GLY A 66 12.23 3.54 -16.79
C GLY A 66 11.34 4.50 -15.98
N TRP A 67 10.49 4.00 -15.09
CA TRP A 67 9.66 4.85 -14.24
C TRP A 67 10.50 5.60 -13.21
N ARG A 68 10.14 6.85 -12.98
CA ARG A 68 10.85 7.74 -12.09
C ARG A 68 10.47 7.45 -10.63
N ASN A 69 11.46 7.53 -9.74
CA ASN A 69 11.22 7.69 -8.32
C ASN A 69 10.88 9.15 -8.02
N ASP A 70 9.65 9.40 -7.60
CA ASP A 70 9.09 10.71 -7.27
C ASP A 70 9.06 10.95 -5.74
N ALA A 71 9.79 10.16 -4.95
CA ALA A 71 9.91 10.39 -3.51
C ALA A 71 10.48 11.79 -3.22
N ASP A 72 9.75 12.57 -2.43
CA ASP A 72 10.00 14.00 -2.17
C ASP A 72 10.23 14.32 -0.68
N GLY A 73 10.43 13.30 0.14
CA GLY A 73 10.54 13.41 1.59
C GLY A 73 9.24 13.10 2.35
N GLY A 74 8.12 12.95 1.64
CA GLY A 74 6.85 12.52 2.21
C GLY A 74 6.13 13.61 3.02
N THR A 75 5.55 13.22 4.14
CA THR A 75 4.75 14.06 5.04
C THR A 75 5.36 14.09 6.44
N ASP A 76 4.79 14.88 7.35
CA ASP A 76 5.17 14.89 8.78
C ASP A 76 4.86 13.57 9.53
N ARG A 77 4.36 12.53 8.85
CA ARG A 77 3.97 11.26 9.48
C ARG A 77 4.47 10.03 8.75
N PHE A 78 4.59 10.13 7.44
CA PHE A 78 4.99 9.03 6.57
C PHE A 78 5.97 9.54 5.54
N ARG A 79 7.03 8.77 5.29
CA ARG A 79 7.94 8.99 4.16
C ARG A 79 8.34 7.65 3.57
N SER A 80 8.80 7.66 2.34
CA SER A 80 9.36 6.48 1.69
C SER A 80 10.63 6.86 0.93
N GLU A 81 11.55 5.92 0.81
CA GLU A 81 12.75 6.06 -0.02
C GLU A 81 12.38 6.04 -1.51
N HIS A 82 11.39 5.20 -1.84
CA HIS A 82 10.84 5.10 -3.18
C HIS A 82 9.35 5.41 -3.18
N PHE A 83 8.93 6.20 -4.16
CA PHE A 83 7.54 6.47 -4.49
C PHE A 83 7.43 6.54 -6.00
N ILE A 84 6.75 5.57 -6.62
CA ILE A 84 6.54 5.52 -8.06
C ILE A 84 5.05 5.53 -8.30
N ARG A 85 4.57 6.49 -9.09
CA ARG A 85 3.15 6.62 -9.41
C ARG A 85 2.89 6.38 -10.88
N GLN A 86 1.91 5.52 -11.18
CA GLN A 86 1.48 5.21 -12.54
C GLN A 86 -0.04 5.18 -12.61
N ALA A 87 -0.63 5.60 -13.73
CA ALA A 87 -2.09 5.57 -13.90
C ALA A 87 -2.51 5.08 -15.30
N PRO A 88 -2.10 3.86 -15.73
CA PRO A 88 -2.33 3.38 -17.09
C PRO A 88 -3.81 3.23 -17.47
N TYR A 89 -4.70 3.10 -16.48
CA TYR A 89 -6.15 2.97 -16.67
C TYR A 89 -6.95 4.07 -15.96
N GLY A 90 -6.33 5.20 -15.65
CA GLY A 90 -7.00 6.34 -15.02
C GLY A 90 -7.23 6.23 -13.51
N ILE A 91 -6.77 5.15 -12.88
CA ILE A 91 -6.65 5.01 -11.41
C ILE A 91 -5.17 5.04 -11.07
N ASP A 92 -4.80 5.79 -10.05
CA ASP A 92 -3.42 5.85 -9.58
C ASP A 92 -3.00 4.53 -8.92
N ILE A 93 -1.80 4.10 -9.25
CA ILE A 93 -1.10 2.96 -8.66
C ILE A 93 0.20 3.52 -8.08
N GLU A 94 0.32 3.42 -6.77
CA GLU A 94 1.43 3.98 -6.00
C GLU A 94 2.27 2.83 -5.43
N PHE A 95 3.49 2.70 -5.93
CA PHE A 95 4.48 1.74 -5.45
C PHE A 95 5.42 2.44 -4.48
N MET A 96 5.41 1.99 -3.23
CA MET A 96 6.17 2.55 -2.12
C MET A 96 7.19 1.53 -1.59
N ALA A 97 8.40 1.99 -1.30
CA ALA A 97 9.41 1.17 -0.63
C ALA A 97 10.29 1.99 0.33
N GLY A 98 10.91 1.30 1.29
CA GLY A 98 11.66 1.96 2.37
C GLY A 98 10.75 2.86 3.21
N MET A 99 9.50 2.43 3.45
CA MET A 99 8.51 3.24 4.16
C MET A 99 8.91 3.42 5.62
N GLN A 100 8.79 4.64 6.12
CA GLN A 100 9.05 5.00 7.50
C GLN A 100 7.87 5.78 8.07
N VAL A 101 7.61 5.57 9.35
CA VAL A 101 6.55 6.22 10.12
C VAL A 101 7.16 7.06 11.23
N GLN A 102 6.61 8.26 11.46
CA GLN A 102 7.02 9.09 12.59
C GLN A 102 6.25 8.68 13.85
N LYS A 103 6.97 8.22 14.87
CA LYS A 103 6.44 7.83 16.18
C LYS A 103 7.25 8.52 17.27
N HIS A 104 6.58 9.27 18.15
CA HIS A 104 7.20 9.95 19.28
C HIS A 104 8.45 10.79 18.92
N GLY A 105 8.41 11.49 17.78
CA GLY A 105 9.52 12.33 17.31
C GLY A 105 10.64 11.58 16.56
N HIS A 106 10.55 10.25 16.43
CA HIS A 106 11.52 9.43 15.72
C HIS A 106 10.91 8.79 14.48
N TRP A 107 11.69 8.71 13.42
CA TRP A 107 11.35 7.89 12.25
C TRP A 107 11.69 6.44 12.52
N SER A 108 10.79 5.53 12.18
CA SER A 108 11.00 4.08 12.31
C SER A 108 10.56 3.39 11.03
N ASP A 109 11.30 2.37 10.62
CA ASP A 109 10.95 1.56 9.46
C ASP A 109 9.59 0.89 9.65
N PHE A 110 8.84 0.82 8.56
CA PHE A 110 7.52 0.24 8.51
C PHE A 110 7.47 -0.87 7.45
N SER A 111 6.98 -2.03 7.87
CA SER A 111 6.55 -3.11 6.99
C SER A 111 5.34 -3.78 7.62
N PHE A 112 4.42 -4.22 6.78
CA PHE A 112 3.39 -5.17 7.21
C PHE A 112 4.05 -6.48 7.66
N GLN A 113 3.46 -7.10 8.68
CA GLN A 113 3.97 -8.34 9.28
C GLN A 113 3.08 -9.54 8.96
N THR A 114 1.79 -9.29 8.72
CA THR A 114 0.80 -10.30 8.39
C THR A 114 0.58 -10.35 6.88
N SER A 115 0.12 -11.50 6.39
CA SER A 115 -0.31 -11.61 5.00
C SER A 115 -1.51 -12.54 4.90
N ARG A 116 -2.62 -11.99 4.40
CA ARG A 116 -3.72 -12.77 3.85
C ARG A 116 -3.59 -12.78 2.34
N VAL A 117 -3.68 -13.96 1.74
CA VAL A 117 -3.73 -14.11 0.30
C VAL A 117 -5.19 -14.10 -0.13
N VAL A 118 -5.56 -13.16 -0.99
CA VAL A 118 -6.89 -13.05 -1.58
C VAL A 118 -6.76 -13.31 -3.08
N ASP A 119 -7.58 -14.23 -3.60
CA ASP A 119 -7.71 -14.40 -5.05
C ASP A 119 -8.60 -13.29 -5.63
N PHE A 120 -8.11 -12.68 -6.70
CA PHE A 120 -8.86 -11.73 -7.49
C PHE A 120 -8.67 -12.05 -8.96
N GLU A 121 -9.72 -12.56 -9.60
CA GLU A 121 -9.73 -12.96 -11.01
C GLU A 121 -8.54 -13.90 -11.37
N GLY A 122 -8.22 -14.85 -10.48
CA GLY A 122 -7.12 -15.80 -10.71
C GLY A 122 -5.72 -15.22 -10.48
N ARG A 123 -5.61 -14.10 -9.73
CA ARG A 123 -4.37 -13.48 -9.30
C ARG A 123 -4.33 -13.40 -7.78
N ALA A 124 -3.22 -13.81 -7.20
CA ALA A 124 -3.04 -13.83 -5.75
C ALA A 124 -2.50 -12.48 -5.27
N PHE A 125 -3.30 -11.75 -4.48
CA PHE A 125 -2.86 -10.53 -3.81
C PHE A 125 -2.57 -10.81 -2.35
N ARG A 126 -1.40 -10.41 -1.87
CA ARG A 126 -1.15 -10.28 -0.43
C ARG A 126 -1.73 -8.97 0.06
N VAL A 127 -2.57 -9.06 1.08
CA VAL A 127 -3.11 -7.93 1.83
C VAL A 127 -2.76 -8.12 3.31
N PRO A 128 -2.45 -7.05 4.06
CA PRO A 128 -2.24 -7.16 5.50
C PRO A 128 -3.57 -7.44 6.21
N ASP A 129 -3.51 -7.98 7.42
CA ASP A 129 -4.67 -8.12 8.30
C ASP A 129 -5.26 -6.76 8.65
N LEU A 130 -6.58 -6.73 8.87
CA LEU A 130 -7.31 -5.51 9.24
C LEU A 130 -6.75 -4.84 10.51
N SER A 131 -6.14 -5.60 11.42
CA SER A 131 -5.48 -5.08 12.62
C SER A 131 -4.28 -4.18 12.31
N GLU A 132 -3.54 -4.44 11.22
CA GLU A 132 -2.38 -3.63 10.87
C GLU A 132 -2.75 -2.27 10.25
N TYR A 133 -3.94 -2.15 9.65
CA TYR A 133 -4.45 -0.85 9.20
C TYR A 133 -4.70 0.10 10.37
N LEU A 134 -5.09 -0.42 11.54
CA LEU A 134 -5.25 0.38 12.75
C LEU A 134 -3.89 0.92 13.24
N ASN A 135 -2.83 0.11 13.14
CA ASN A 135 -1.48 0.55 13.51
C ASN A 135 -1.01 1.71 12.62
N MET A 136 -1.38 1.70 11.33
CA MET A 136 -1.08 2.79 10.40
C MET A 136 -1.94 4.03 10.67
N LEU A 137 -3.22 3.85 11.03
CA LEU A 137 -4.12 4.94 11.42
C LEU A 137 -3.77 5.57 12.78
N ASP A 138 -3.30 4.80 13.75
CA ASP A 138 -2.87 5.32 15.04
C ASP A 138 -1.63 6.21 14.91
N VAL A 139 -0.73 5.90 13.96
CA VAL A 139 0.36 6.79 13.54
C VAL A 139 -0.19 8.05 12.87
N SER A 140 -1.21 7.92 12.02
CA SER A 140 -1.76 9.06 11.28
C SER A 140 -2.57 10.03 12.16
N ILE A 141 -3.23 9.53 13.22
CA ILE A 141 -4.11 10.32 14.10
C ILE A 141 -3.34 10.96 15.27
N GLY A 142 -2.11 10.53 15.56
CA GLY A 142 -1.29 11.16 16.60
C GLY A 142 -2.02 11.20 17.94
N ARG A 143 -2.25 10.05 18.58
CA ARG A 143 -2.77 10.03 19.95
C ARG A 143 -1.79 10.75 20.88
N ARG A 144 -2.09 12.02 21.20
CA ARG A 144 -1.72 12.63 22.48
C ARG A 144 -2.43 11.83 23.56
N THR A 145 -1.79 10.79 24.08
CA THR A 145 -2.06 10.39 25.46
C THR A 145 -1.60 11.54 26.35
N GLN A 146 -2.53 12.43 26.69
CA GLN A 146 -2.37 13.23 27.90
C GLN A 146 -2.37 12.23 29.06
N ASN A 147 -1.21 12.07 29.69
CA ASN A 147 -1.15 11.55 31.05
C ASN A 147 -1.99 12.48 31.92
N VAL A 148 -3.21 12.05 32.28
CA VAL A 148 -3.92 12.65 33.40
C VAL A 148 -3.30 12.06 34.65
N SER A 149 -2.33 12.78 35.21
CA SER A 149 -1.90 12.58 36.58
C SER A 149 -3.01 13.06 37.53
N ARG A 150 -3.57 12.14 38.31
CA ARG A 150 -4.09 12.41 39.65
C ARG A 150 -3.74 11.24 40.55
#